data_AF-A0A2B5IVN9-F1
#
_entry.id   AF-A0A2B5IVN9-F1
#
_cell.length_a   1.000
_cell.length_b   1.000
_cell.length_c   1.000
_cell.angle_alpha   90.00
_cell.angle_beta   90.00
_cell.angle_gamma   90.00
#
_symmetry.space_group_name_H-M   'P 1'
#
loop_
_entity.id
_entity.type
_entity.pdbx_description
1 polymer ?
#
loop_
_entity_poly.entity_id
_entity_poly.type
_entity_poly.pdbx_seq_one_letter_code
_entity_poly.pdbx_strand_id
1 'polypeptide(L)'
;MTQKPTRKEVRTYNSIWDIPKSLYGIRDITLPFPVPYRQLGIFVGTLLIIIFLEQILPLGNNVFLKYLILPGGIAYFFGTVELDGKSPHKFIYRFFVFTFEKKKLGRYKDTTGNIGSYQYKTVVRFKDDSIKKK
;
A
#
# COMPACT_ATOMS: atom_id res chain seq x y z
N MET A 1 12.88 -3.92 -35.65
CA MET A 1 12.21 -4.48 -34.45
C MET A 1 12.73 -3.73 -33.23
N THR A 2 11.96 -2.76 -32.73
CA THR A 2 12.38 -1.87 -31.65
C THR A 2 12.31 -2.62 -30.32
N GLN A 3 13.45 -2.85 -29.66
CA GLN A 3 13.47 -3.52 -28.36
C GLN A 3 12.73 -2.65 -27.33
N LYS A 4 11.69 -3.22 -26.72
CA LYS A 4 10.95 -2.58 -25.63
C LYS A 4 11.92 -2.36 -24.47
N PRO A 5 12.07 -1.13 -23.91
CA PRO A 5 13.03 -0.89 -22.85
C PRO A 5 12.70 -1.78 -21.65
N THR A 6 13.61 -2.69 -21.31
CA THR A 6 13.50 -3.52 -20.11
C THR A 6 13.68 -2.62 -18.90
N ARG A 7 12.65 -2.50 -18.07
CA ARG A 7 12.71 -1.70 -16.84
C ARG A 7 13.75 -2.32 -15.89
N LYS A 8 14.93 -1.71 -15.80
CA LYS A 8 15.97 -2.08 -14.83
C LYS A 8 15.80 -1.21 -13.59
N GLU A 9 15.25 -1.78 -12.52
CA GLU A 9 15.17 -1.11 -11.23
C GLU A 9 16.54 -1.15 -10.54
N VAL A 10 17.08 0.02 -10.19
CA VAL A 10 18.30 0.13 -9.37
C VAL A 10 17.88 0.05 -7.91
N ARG A 11 18.35 -0.97 -7.18
CA ARG A 11 18.09 -1.11 -5.74
C ARG A 11 18.81 0.00 -4.98
N THR A 12 18.12 0.62 -4.01
CA THR A 12 18.75 1.59 -3.11
C THR A 12 19.67 0.85 -2.13
N TYR A 13 20.89 1.36 -1.90
CA TYR A 13 21.89 0.72 -1.02
C TYR A 13 21.38 0.38 0.40
N ASN A 14 20.36 1.09 0.90
CA ASN A 14 19.72 0.79 2.18
C ASN A 14 19.04 -0.59 2.25
N SER A 15 18.62 -1.18 1.12
CA SER A 15 17.93 -2.48 1.15
C SER A 15 18.86 -3.65 1.48
N ILE A 16 20.18 -3.47 1.41
CA ILE A 16 21.18 -4.51 1.71
C ILE A 16 21.15 -4.88 3.20
N TRP A 17 20.81 -3.91 4.05
CA TRP A 17 20.83 -4.05 5.50
C TRP A 17 19.44 -4.31 6.11
N ASP A 18 18.43 -4.51 5.28
CA ASP A 18 17.06 -4.77 5.75
C ASP A 18 16.91 -6.26 6.11
N ILE A 19 17.02 -6.56 7.39
CA ILE A 19 16.91 -7.93 7.92
C ILE A 19 15.42 -8.30 7.98
N PRO A 20 14.98 -9.40 7.34
CA PRO A 20 13.58 -9.80 7.37
C PRO A 20 13.15 -10.18 8.79
N LYS A 21 12.17 -9.46 9.31
CA LYS A 21 11.63 -9.68 10.66
C LYS A 21 10.65 -10.86 10.63
N SER A 22 11.17 -12.05 10.90
CA SER A 22 10.40 -13.30 10.96
C SER A 22 10.64 -14.06 12.27
N LEU A 23 9.63 -14.80 12.70
CA LEU A 23 9.66 -15.70 13.84
C LEU A 23 9.93 -17.12 13.35
N TYR A 24 11.02 -17.71 13.83
CA TYR A 24 11.44 -19.08 13.47
C TYR A 24 11.04 -20.13 14.51
N GLY A 25 10.74 -19.69 15.72
CA GLY A 25 10.46 -20.57 16.85
C GLY A 25 10.07 -19.78 18.08
N ILE A 26 9.45 -20.47 19.04
CA ILE A 26 9.15 -19.93 20.37
C ILE A 26 9.84 -20.84 21.38
N ARG A 27 10.91 -20.33 22.01
CA ARG A 27 11.78 -21.13 22.89
C ARG A 27 12.30 -22.38 22.14
N ASP A 28 12.05 -23.57 22.67
CA ASP A 28 12.50 -24.85 22.09
C ASP A 28 11.62 -25.37 20.95
N ILE A 29 10.48 -24.71 20.69
CA ILE A 29 9.57 -25.10 19.61
C ILE A 29 9.99 -24.38 18.33
N THR A 30 10.59 -25.10 17.39
CA THR A 30 10.86 -24.60 16.04
C THR A 30 9.61 -24.66 15.19
N LEU A 31 9.25 -23.57 14.52
CA LEU A 31 8.17 -23.60 13.55
C LEU A 31 8.63 -24.31 12.27
N PRO A 32 7.76 -25.08 11.60
CA PRO A 32 8.09 -25.75 10.34
C PRO A 32 8.38 -24.77 9.20
N PHE A 33 7.90 -23.52 9.31
CA PHE A 33 8.21 -22.43 8.40
C PHE A 33 8.31 -21.11 9.19
N PRO A 34 9.17 -20.18 8.75
CA PRO A 34 9.29 -18.88 9.39
C PRO A 34 8.04 -18.02 9.14
N VAL A 35 7.50 -17.40 10.19
CA VAL A 35 6.31 -16.54 10.08
C VAL A 35 6.71 -15.07 10.29
N PRO A 36 6.45 -14.16 9.33
CA PRO A 36 6.73 -12.74 9.50
C PRO A 36 5.95 -12.14 10.68
N TYR A 37 6.61 -11.32 11.52
CA TYR A 37 5.94 -10.67 12.67
C TYR A 37 4.74 -9.82 12.23
N ARG A 38 4.81 -9.26 11.03
CA ARG A 38 3.71 -8.49 10.45
C ARG A 38 2.49 -9.35 10.18
N GLN A 39 2.65 -10.57 9.67
CA GLN A 39 1.54 -11.49 9.44
C GLN A 39 0.92 -11.93 10.77
N LEU A 40 1.75 -12.20 11.78
CA LEU A 40 1.28 -12.51 13.14
C LEU A 40 0.45 -11.37 13.75
N GLY A 41 0.92 -10.13 13.67
CA GLY A 41 0.19 -8.98 14.21
C GLY A 41 -1.18 -8.78 13.54
N ILE A 42 -1.25 -8.99 12.22
CA ILE A 42 -2.51 -8.89 11.47
C ILE A 42 -3.43 -10.07 11.79
N PHE A 43 -2.87 -11.28 11.93
CA PHE A 43 -3.64 -12.45 12.34
C PHE A 43 -4.32 -12.23 13.70
N VAL A 44 -3.58 -11.78 14.70
CA VAL A 44 -4.14 -11.49 16.04
C VAL A 44 -5.17 -10.34 15.97
N GLY A 45 -4.86 -9.26 15.24
CA GLY A 45 -5.78 -8.14 15.09
C GLY A 45 -7.10 -8.52 14.40
N THR A 46 -7.02 -9.33 13.33
CA THR A 46 -8.20 -9.81 12.59
C THR A 46 -9.02 -10.80 13.42
N LEU A 47 -8.38 -11.67 14.19
CA LEU A 47 -9.06 -12.55 15.13
C LEU A 47 -9.91 -11.78 16.15
N LEU A 48 -9.33 -10.75 16.78
CA LEU A 48 -10.08 -9.91 17.72
C LEU A 48 -11.27 -9.23 17.03
N ILE A 49 -11.07 -8.69 15.82
CA ILE A 49 -12.16 -8.07 15.04
C ILE A 49 -13.28 -9.08 14.74
N ILE A 50 -12.94 -10.33 14.39
CA ILE A 50 -13.93 -11.37 14.11
C ILE A 50 -14.74 -11.70 15.37
N ILE A 51 -14.09 -11.86 16.52
CA ILE A 51 -14.77 -12.12 17.80
C ILE A 51 -15.73 -10.97 18.14
N PHE A 52 -15.29 -9.72 17.99
CA PHE A 52 -16.17 -8.56 18.19
C PHE A 52 -17.31 -8.49 17.16
N LEU A 53 -17.03 -8.84 15.90
CA LEU A 53 -18.03 -8.79 14.84
C LEU A 53 -19.09 -9.88 15.00
N GLU A 54 -18.74 -11.05 15.53
CA GLU A 54 -19.70 -12.12 15.81
C GLU A 54 -20.74 -11.75 16.87
N GLN A 55 -20.40 -10.84 17.79
CA GLN A 55 -21.36 -10.30 18.74
C GLN A 55 -22.44 -9.44 18.06
N ILE A 56 -22.12 -8.84 16.91
CA ILE A 56 -23.02 -7.96 16.16
C ILE A 56 -23.74 -8.72 15.04
N LEU A 57 -23.03 -9.64 14.36
CA LEU A 57 -23.52 -10.35 13.20
C LEU A 57 -23.08 -11.84 13.25
N PRO A 58 -24.00 -12.81 13.22
CA PRO A 58 -23.63 -14.22 13.25
C PRO A 58 -22.98 -14.64 11.91
N LEU A 59 -21.65 -14.79 11.91
CA LEU A 59 -20.83 -15.13 10.72
C LEU A 59 -20.90 -16.61 10.29
N GLY A 60 -21.98 -17.34 10.63
CA GLY A 60 -22.19 -18.77 10.34
C GLY A 60 -21.86 -19.72 11.50
N ASN A 61 -21.78 -21.04 11.25
CA ASN A 61 -21.60 -22.05 12.32
C ASN A 61 -20.18 -22.66 12.34
N ASN A 62 -19.40 -22.53 11.27
CA ASN A 62 -18.13 -23.25 11.11
C ASN A 62 -16.96 -22.52 11.80
N VAL A 63 -16.62 -22.98 13.01
CA VAL A 63 -15.54 -22.43 13.86
C VAL A 63 -14.19 -22.38 13.14
N PHE A 64 -13.81 -23.45 12.45
CA PHE A 64 -12.53 -23.54 11.73
C PHE A 64 -12.39 -22.50 10.62
N LEU A 65 -13.46 -22.27 9.87
CA LEU A 65 -13.49 -21.26 8.80
C LEU A 65 -13.33 -19.85 9.39
N LYS A 66 -14.04 -19.57 10.48
CA LYS A 66 -14.10 -18.25 11.11
C LYS A 66 -12.79 -17.83 11.75
N TYR A 67 -12.16 -18.72 12.54
CA TYR A 67 -11.01 -18.33 13.35
C TYR A 67 -9.67 -18.81 12.79
N LEU A 68 -9.65 -19.69 11.79
CA LEU A 68 -8.40 -20.11 11.16
C LEU A 68 -8.29 -19.61 9.73
N ILE A 69 -9.23 -20.01 8.86
CA ILE A 69 -9.14 -19.72 7.42
C ILE A 69 -9.29 -18.22 7.16
N LEU A 70 -10.30 -17.58 7.75
CA LEU A 70 -10.61 -16.17 7.50
C LEU A 70 -9.49 -15.23 7.98
N PRO A 71 -9.05 -15.27 9.26
CA PRO A 71 -7.94 -14.43 9.73
C PRO A 71 -6.61 -14.84 9.12
N GLY A 72 -6.37 -16.13 8.87
CA GLY A 72 -5.18 -16.63 8.18
C GLY A 72 -5.09 -16.11 6.74
N GLY A 73 -6.20 -16.14 6.01
CA GLY A 73 -6.32 -15.61 4.65
C GLY A 73 -6.11 -14.10 4.59
N ILE A 74 -6.70 -13.35 5.54
CA ILE A 74 -6.48 -11.90 5.64
C ILE A 74 -5.01 -11.60 5.97
N ALA A 75 -4.42 -12.29 6.95
CA ALA A 75 -3.02 -12.11 7.33
C ALA A 75 -2.07 -12.40 6.15
N TYR A 76 -2.35 -13.47 5.40
CA TYR A 76 -1.61 -13.82 4.20
C TYR A 76 -1.73 -12.74 3.11
N PHE A 77 -2.96 -12.29 2.81
CA PHE A 77 -3.22 -11.24 1.83
C PHE A 77 -2.46 -9.95 2.19
N PHE A 78 -2.60 -9.47 3.43
CA PHE A 78 -1.92 -8.26 3.83
C PHE A 78 -0.40 -8.44 3.88
N GLY A 79 0.09 -9.63 4.16
CA GLY A 79 1.51 -9.95 4.29
C GLY A 79 2.26 -10.08 2.96
N THR A 80 1.59 -10.58 1.92
CA THR A 80 2.24 -10.98 0.65
C THR A 80 1.91 -10.04 -0.51
N VAL A 81 0.71 -9.45 -0.52
CA VAL A 81 0.24 -8.66 -1.66
C VAL A 81 0.71 -7.22 -1.51
N GLU A 82 1.28 -6.67 -2.59
CA GLU A 82 1.54 -5.23 -2.72
C GLU A 82 0.55 -4.62 -3.73
N LEU A 83 -0.18 -3.59 -3.29
CA LEU A 83 -1.10 -2.84 -4.13
C LEU A 83 -0.39 -1.56 -4.59
N ASP A 84 -0.14 -1.44 -5.90
CA ASP A 84 0.53 -0.27 -6.50
C ASP A 84 1.90 0.03 -5.83
N GLY A 85 2.67 -1.04 -5.56
CA GLY A 85 3.98 -1.00 -4.89
C GLY A 85 3.92 -0.56 -3.43
N LYS A 86 2.74 -0.64 -2.79
CA LYS A 86 2.54 -0.29 -1.38
C LYS A 86 1.89 -1.44 -0.64
N SER A 87 2.11 -1.49 0.66
CA SER A 87 1.40 -2.42 1.53
C SER A 87 -0.13 -2.17 1.47
N PRO A 88 -0.98 -3.21 1.58
CA PRO A 88 -2.42 -3.07 1.35
C PRO A 88 -3.10 -2.11 2.33
N HIS A 89 -2.70 -2.10 3.60
CA HIS A 89 -3.20 -1.15 4.60
C HIS A 89 -2.91 0.31 4.22
N LYS A 90 -1.72 0.58 3.67
CA LYS A 90 -1.30 1.92 3.27
C LYS A 90 -2.01 2.36 2.00
N PHE A 91 -2.23 1.42 1.09
CA PHE A 91 -3.06 1.64 -0.10
C PHE A 91 -4.50 2.00 0.30
N ILE A 92 -5.15 1.20 1.14
CA ILE A 92 -6.52 1.44 1.60
C ILE A 92 -6.65 2.79 2.31
N TYR A 93 -5.72 3.11 3.22
CA TYR A 93 -5.69 4.42 3.86
C TYR A 93 -5.61 5.57 2.84
N ARG A 94 -4.68 5.48 1.87
CA ARG A 94 -4.57 6.50 0.82
C ARG A 94 -5.81 6.56 -0.07
N PHE A 95 -6.45 5.43 -0.35
CA PHE A 95 -7.68 5.38 -1.11
C PHE A 95 -8.79 6.16 -0.40
N PHE A 96 -8.97 5.96 0.91
CA PHE A 96 -9.94 6.72 1.69
C PHE A 96 -9.58 8.21 1.75
N VAL A 97 -8.34 8.54 2.06
CA VAL A 97 -7.87 9.94 2.06
C VAL A 97 -8.17 10.61 0.72
N PHE A 98 -7.79 9.97 -0.40
CA PHE A 98 -8.04 10.49 -1.74
C PHE A 98 -9.53 10.62 -2.09
N THR A 99 -10.37 9.75 -1.54
CA THR A 99 -11.82 9.78 -1.76
C THR A 99 -12.47 10.95 -1.03
N PHE A 100 -12.02 11.24 0.21
CA PHE A 100 -12.56 12.33 1.04
C PHE A 100 -11.86 13.67 0.84
N GLU A 101 -10.65 13.68 0.29
CA GLU A 101 -9.88 14.90 0.05
C GLU A 101 -10.54 15.73 -1.06
N LYS A 102 -10.72 17.05 -0.78
CA LYS A 102 -11.21 18.00 -1.78
C LYS A 102 -10.19 18.09 -2.92
N LYS A 103 -10.56 17.53 -4.07
CA LYS A 103 -9.67 17.46 -5.24
C LYS A 103 -9.42 18.87 -5.79
N LYS A 104 -8.23 19.41 -5.53
CA LYS A 104 -7.74 20.62 -6.20
C LYS A 104 -7.15 20.21 -7.54
N LEU A 105 -7.96 20.29 -8.60
CA LEU A 105 -7.47 20.14 -9.96
C LEU A 105 -6.69 21.40 -10.34
N GLY A 106 -5.38 21.38 -10.11
CA GLY A 106 -4.48 22.33 -10.77
C GLY A 106 -4.54 22.05 -12.26
N ARG A 107 -5.30 22.84 -13.03
CA ARG A 107 -5.24 22.75 -14.48
C ARG A 107 -3.84 23.19 -14.89
N TYR A 108 -3.10 22.29 -15.53
CA TYR A 108 -1.97 22.69 -16.34
C TYR A 108 -2.51 23.57 -17.46
N LYS A 109 -1.93 24.75 -17.62
CA LYS A 109 -2.23 25.61 -18.77
C LYS A 109 -1.13 25.38 -19.80
N ASP A 110 -1.55 25.09 -21.03
CA ASP A 110 -0.66 25.08 -22.17
C ASP A 110 -0.37 26.56 -22.49
N THR A 111 0.91 26.94 -22.53
CA THR A 111 1.31 28.24 -23.08
C THR A 111 2.43 28.02 -24.08
N THR A 112 2.27 28.69 -25.22
CA THR A 112 3.27 28.79 -26.28
C THR A 112 3.76 30.23 -26.25
N GLY A 113 5.03 30.45 -25.92
CA GLY A 113 5.61 31.78 -25.81
C GLY A 113 6.29 32.06 -24.48
N ASN A 114 6.20 33.30 -24.00
CA ASN A 114 6.89 33.80 -22.81
C ASN A 114 6.15 33.41 -21.52
N ILE A 115 6.83 32.72 -20.59
CA ILE A 115 6.33 32.50 -19.22
C ILE A 115 7.28 33.24 -18.28
N GLY A 116 6.81 34.36 -17.72
CA GLY A 116 7.68 35.30 -17.01
C GLY A 116 8.74 35.88 -17.95
N SER A 117 10.02 35.65 -17.63
CA SER A 117 11.17 36.13 -18.40
C SER A 117 11.71 35.13 -19.43
N TYR A 118 11.12 33.93 -19.55
CA TYR A 118 11.67 32.85 -20.36
C TYR A 118 10.82 32.57 -21.61
N GLN A 119 11.48 32.49 -22.76
CA GLN A 119 10.86 32.14 -24.04
C GLN A 119 11.01 30.65 -24.34
N TYR A 120 9.89 29.99 -24.60
CA TYR A 120 9.87 28.59 -25.01
C TYR A 120 9.38 28.48 -26.45
N LYS A 121 10.16 27.77 -27.28
CA LYS A 121 9.82 27.49 -28.69
C LYS A 121 8.71 26.44 -28.82
N THR A 122 8.49 25.64 -27.79
CA THR A 122 7.53 24.53 -27.73
C THR A 122 6.43 24.79 -26.72
N VAL A 123 5.29 24.09 -26.83
CA VAL A 123 4.20 24.16 -25.85
C VAL A 123 4.74 23.66 -24.50
N VAL A 124 4.74 24.54 -23.49
CA VAL A 124 5.12 24.16 -22.12
C VAL A 124 3.88 24.19 -21.25
N ARG A 125 3.66 23.08 -20.52
CA ARG A 125 2.64 23.00 -19.47
C ARG A 125 3.24 23.48 -18.16
N PHE A 126 2.68 24.55 -17.62
CA PHE A 126 3.00 24.98 -16.27
C PHE A 126 1.80 24.80 -15.35
N LYS A 127 2.10 24.55 -14.08
CA LYS A 127 1.09 24.47 -13.02
C LYS A 127 0.71 25.89 -12.63
N ASP A 128 -0.56 26.24 -12.78
CA ASP A 128 -1.07 27.55 -12.36
C ASP A 128 -1.25 27.60 -10.84
N ASP A 129 -0.28 28.21 -10.14
CA ASP A 129 -0.31 28.37 -8.68
C ASP A 129 -1.12 29.60 -8.22
N SER A 130 -1.72 30.39 -9.13
CA SER A 130 -2.53 31.57 -8.78
C SER A 130 -3.77 31.22 -7.93
N ILE A 131 -4.29 30.00 -8.06
CA ILE A 131 -5.45 29.49 -7.32
C ILE A 131 -5.13 29.30 -5.82
N LYS A 132 -3.85 29.20 -5.44
CA LYS A 132 -3.43 29.04 -4.04
C LYS A 132 -3.42 30.34 -3.22
N LYS A 133 -3.61 31.49 -3.85
CA LYS A 133 -3.41 32.83 -3.25
C LYS A 133 -4.70 33.51 -2.76
N LYS A 134 -5.81 32.77 -2.67
CA LYS A 134 -7.13 33.25 -2.21
C LYS A 134 -7.64 32.37 -1.08
#